data_AF-A0A973PD20-F1
#
_entry.id   AF-A0A973PD20-F1
#
_cell.length_a   1.000
_cell.length_b   1.000
_cell.length_c   1.000
_cell.angle_alpha   90.00
_cell.angle_beta   90.00
_cell.angle_gamma   90.00
#
_symmetry.space_group_name_H-M   'P 1'
#
loop_
_entity.id
_entity.type
_entity.pdbx_description
1 polymer ?
#
loop_
_entity_poly.entity_id
_entity_poly.type
_entity_poly.pdbx_seq_one_letter_code
_entity_poly.pdbx_strand_id
1 'polypeptide(L)'
;MLLCVAAATACSSAVEPTLEEATRRLTLDADALLTAAELNASADEVEDPSCVPGQVRHLVRAEGTLAGDPGGLLDRLQAMGYAEIVDDLDLRDESADVSVLRNPDTNLTFELTVLDGPNVRIVGKTTCYPPVQGVDSASVGDNREARTAG
;
A
#
# COMPACT_ATOMS: atom_id res chain seq x y z
N MET A 1 -13.39 -42.00 -32.49
CA MET A 1 -12.87 -41.79 -31.13
C MET A 1 -12.74 -40.29 -30.92
N LEU A 2 -13.67 -39.66 -30.19
CA LEU A 2 -13.56 -38.24 -29.80
C LEU A 2 -12.68 -38.16 -28.54
N LEU A 3 -11.53 -37.50 -28.65
CA LEU A 3 -10.67 -37.15 -27.52
C LEU A 3 -11.08 -35.75 -27.03
N CYS A 4 -11.87 -35.69 -25.97
CA CYS A 4 -12.09 -34.46 -25.21
C CYS A 4 -10.83 -34.14 -24.40
N VAL A 5 -10.02 -33.20 -24.87
CA VAL A 5 -8.95 -32.60 -24.08
C VAL A 5 -9.58 -31.50 -23.23
N ALA A 6 -9.94 -31.83 -21.99
CA ALA A 6 -10.31 -30.83 -20.99
C ALA A 6 -9.03 -30.11 -20.56
N ALA A 7 -8.81 -28.90 -21.07
CA ALA A 7 -7.79 -28.00 -20.55
C ALA A 7 -8.24 -27.56 -19.15
N ALA A 8 -7.66 -28.16 -18.11
CA ALA A 8 -7.79 -27.66 -16.76
C ALA A 8 -7.00 -26.35 -16.68
N THR A 9 -7.67 -25.23 -16.89
CA THR A 9 -7.15 -23.91 -16.49
C THR A 9 -7.06 -23.93 -14.98
N ALA A 10 -5.87 -24.20 -14.44
CA ALA A 10 -5.58 -23.97 -13.04
C ALA A 10 -5.78 -22.47 -12.79
N CYS A 11 -6.88 -22.11 -12.13
CA CYS A 11 -7.00 -20.80 -11.51
C CYS A 11 -5.91 -20.74 -10.44
N SER A 12 -4.74 -20.21 -10.79
CA SER A 12 -3.83 -19.67 -9.79
C SER A 12 -4.55 -18.50 -9.15
N SER A 13 -5.28 -18.75 -8.06
CA SER A 13 -5.70 -17.68 -7.18
C SER A 13 -4.42 -17.00 -6.71
N ALA A 14 -4.14 -15.81 -7.23
CA ALA A 14 -3.05 -14.99 -6.75
C ALA A 14 -3.22 -14.86 -5.24
N VAL A 15 -2.26 -15.40 -4.49
CA VAL A 15 -2.26 -15.29 -3.03
C VAL A 15 -1.97 -13.83 -2.75
N GLU A 16 -2.93 -13.12 -2.14
CA GLU A 16 -2.69 -11.75 -1.73
C GLU A 16 -1.51 -11.72 -0.74
N PRO A 17 -0.58 -10.76 -0.88
CA PRO A 17 0.55 -10.63 0.04
C PRO A 17 0.06 -10.39 1.46
N THR A 18 0.85 -10.77 2.47
CA THR A 18 0.54 -10.38 3.86
C THR A 18 0.82 -8.88 4.04
N LEU A 19 0.28 -8.27 5.10
CA LEU A 19 0.62 -6.89 5.46
C LEU A 19 2.14 -6.70 5.57
N GLU A 20 2.84 -7.62 6.23
CA GLU A 20 4.29 -7.56 6.40
C GLU A 20 5.03 -7.60 5.05
N GLU A 21 4.61 -8.48 4.13
CA GLU A 21 5.18 -8.56 2.78
C GLU A 21 4.93 -7.26 2.01
N ALA A 22 3.70 -6.76 2.05
CA ALA A 22 3.30 -5.54 1.37
C ALA A 22 4.04 -4.32 1.93
N THR A 23 4.21 -4.23 3.25
CA THR A 23 4.99 -3.18 3.91
C THR A 23 6.46 -3.25 3.49
N ARG A 24 7.08 -4.43 3.56
CA ARG A 24 8.48 -4.60 3.12
C ARG A 24 8.65 -4.18 1.67
N ARG A 25 7.72 -4.57 0.80
CA ARG A 25 7.77 -4.20 -0.62
C ARG A 25 7.56 -2.71 -0.83
N LEU A 26 6.64 -2.10 -0.08
CA LEU A 26 6.37 -0.67 -0.12
C LEU A 26 7.63 0.14 0.25
N THR A 27 8.31 -0.23 1.33
CA THR A 27 9.56 0.43 1.75
C THR A 27 10.64 0.29 0.68
N LEU A 28 10.83 -0.92 0.13
CA LEU A 28 11.81 -1.16 -0.94
C LEU A 28 11.55 -0.33 -2.19
N ASP A 29 10.28 -0.27 -2.62
CA ASP A 29 9.88 0.49 -3.80
C ASP A 29 10.02 2.00 -3.55
N ALA A 30 9.70 2.48 -2.35
CA ALA A 30 9.87 3.88 -1.97
C ALA A 30 11.36 4.27 -1.92
N ASP A 31 12.22 3.48 -1.31
CA ASP A 31 13.67 3.73 -1.25
C ASP A 31 14.28 3.78 -2.66
N ALA A 32 13.86 2.88 -3.54
CA ALA A 32 14.29 2.86 -4.93
C ALA A 32 13.83 4.10 -5.70
N LEU A 33 12.63 4.59 -5.42
CA LEU A 33 12.09 5.81 -6.03
C LEU A 33 12.84 7.06 -5.52
N LEU A 34 13.01 7.20 -4.20
CA LEU A 34 13.71 8.34 -3.59
C LEU A 34 15.17 8.42 -4.03
N THR A 35 15.86 7.27 -4.09
CA THR A 35 17.25 7.21 -4.58
C THR A 35 17.33 7.62 -6.05
N ALA A 36 16.41 7.15 -6.89
CA ALA A 36 16.39 7.48 -8.31
C ALA A 36 16.05 8.96 -8.57
N ALA A 37 15.24 9.55 -7.68
CA ALA A 37 14.80 10.94 -7.76
C ALA A 37 15.78 11.95 -7.12
N GLU A 38 16.86 11.46 -6.49
CA GLU A 38 17.77 12.26 -5.67
C GLU A 38 17.04 13.11 -4.60
N LEU A 39 15.88 12.63 -4.14
CA LEU A 39 15.07 13.31 -3.14
C LEU A 39 15.70 13.14 -1.77
N ASN A 40 16.13 14.25 -1.17
CA ASN A 40 16.53 14.28 0.24
C ASN A 40 15.29 14.29 1.13
N ALA A 41 14.63 13.14 1.28
CA ALA A 41 13.44 12.98 2.10
C ALA A 41 13.56 11.76 3.02
N SER A 42 13.03 11.86 4.24
CA SER A 42 12.82 10.72 5.13
C SER A 42 11.41 10.18 4.94
N ALA A 43 11.29 8.86 4.82
CA ALA A 43 10.01 8.17 4.82
C ALA A 43 9.42 8.16 6.25
N ASP A 44 8.27 8.81 6.45
CA ASP A 44 7.52 8.71 7.70
C ASP A 44 6.45 7.62 7.60
N GLU A 45 6.41 6.73 8.60
CA GLU A 45 5.33 5.77 8.78
C GLU A 45 4.16 6.44 9.50
N VAL A 46 2.98 6.44 8.87
CA VAL A 46 1.79 7.12 9.39
C VAL A 46 0.64 6.13 9.49
N GLU A 47 -0.17 6.22 10.55
CA GLU A 47 -1.45 5.50 10.63
C GLU A 47 -2.52 6.23 9.81
N ASP A 48 -3.12 5.54 8.84
CA ASP A 48 -4.20 6.09 8.02
C ASP A 48 -5.57 5.53 8.45
N PRO A 49 -6.47 6.38 8.98
CA PRO A 49 -7.76 5.96 9.49
C PRO A 49 -8.77 5.64 8.38
N SER A 50 -8.40 5.74 7.10
CA SER A 50 -9.34 5.48 6.00
C SER A 50 -9.60 3.99 5.74
N CYS A 51 -8.98 3.08 6.51
CA CYS A 51 -9.43 1.69 6.56
C CYS A 51 -10.71 1.54 7.41
N VAL A 52 -11.50 0.51 7.16
CA VAL A 52 -12.64 0.19 8.04
C VAL A 52 -12.13 -0.26 9.42
N PRO A 53 -12.93 -0.11 10.50
CA PRO A 53 -12.51 -0.48 11.85
C PRO A 53 -11.94 -1.90 11.94
N GLY A 54 -10.78 -2.02 12.59
CA GLY A 54 -10.06 -3.29 12.76
C GLY A 54 -9.09 -3.63 11.62
N GLN A 55 -9.16 -2.95 10.47
CA GLN A 55 -8.16 -3.09 9.42
C GLN A 55 -7.03 -2.08 9.59
N VAL A 56 -5.86 -2.45 9.08
CA VAL A 56 -4.65 -1.64 9.12
C VAL A 56 -4.03 -1.56 7.73
N ARG A 57 -3.37 -0.44 7.44
CA ARG A 57 -2.49 -0.28 6.28
C ARG A 57 -1.20 0.38 6.72
N HIS A 58 -0.20 0.32 5.86
CA HIS A 58 1.06 1.02 6.05
C HIS A 58 1.20 2.13 5.01
N LEU A 59 1.86 3.22 5.40
CA LEU A 59 2.14 4.35 4.53
C LEU A 59 3.60 4.72 4.63
N VAL A 60 4.14 5.15 3.50
CA VAL A 60 5.42 5.84 3.40
C VAL A 60 5.13 7.21 2.81
N ARG A 61 5.52 8.27 3.52
CA ARG A 61 5.44 9.65 3.01
C ARG A 61 6.83 10.24 2.87
N ALA A 62 7.08 10.89 1.73
CA ALA A 62 8.27 11.68 1.49
C ALA A 62 7.90 13.02 0.84
N GLU A 63 8.56 14.10 1.25
CA GLU A 63 8.38 15.43 0.68
C GLU A 63 9.75 16.06 0.45
N GLY A 64 9.96 16.71 -0.69
CA GLY A 64 11.24 17.30 -1.02
C GLY A 64 11.23 18.07 -2.33
N THR A 65 12.41 18.54 -2.72
CA THR A 65 12.62 19.24 -3.99
C THR A 65 13.31 18.32 -4.99
N LEU A 66 12.71 18.12 -6.16
CA LEU A 66 13.33 17.40 -7.27
C LEU A 66 14.42 18.25 -7.94
N ALA A 67 15.53 17.62 -8.27
CA ALA A 67 16.58 18.24 -9.09
C ALA A 67 16.25 18.25 -10.60
N GLY A 68 15.23 17.50 -11.03
CA GLY A 68 14.85 17.31 -12.43
C GLY A 68 13.35 17.45 -12.69
N ASP A 69 12.91 16.98 -13.87
CA ASP A 69 11.50 17.00 -14.30
C ASP A 69 10.64 16.04 -13.45
N PRO A 70 9.51 16.51 -12.86
CA PRO A 70 8.54 15.65 -12.18
C PRO A 70 8.06 14.46 -13.01
N GLY A 71 8.00 14.59 -14.35
CA GLY A 71 7.65 13.48 -15.25
C GLY A 71 8.54 12.25 -15.09
N GLY A 72 9.81 12.43 -14.68
CA GLY A 72 10.72 11.32 -14.42
C GLY A 72 10.31 10.41 -13.26
N LEU A 73 9.57 10.92 -12.26
CA LEU A 73 9.03 10.10 -11.17
C LEU A 73 7.92 9.18 -11.68
N LEU A 74 7.05 9.70 -12.54
CA LEU A 74 5.96 8.95 -13.15
C LEU A 74 6.52 7.81 -14.00
N ASP A 75 7.44 8.12 -14.91
CA ASP A 75 8.12 7.15 -15.76
C ASP A 75 8.81 6.05 -14.93
N ARG A 76 9.41 6.44 -13.80
CA ARG A 76 10.10 5.50 -12.91
C ARG A 76 9.14 4.50 -12.27
N LEU A 77 8.00 4.97 -11.75
CA LEU A 77 6.98 4.09 -11.18
C LEU A 77 6.38 3.17 -12.24
N GLN A 78 6.13 3.68 -13.45
CA GLN A 78 5.69 2.84 -14.57
C GLN A 78 6.71 1.76 -14.93
N ALA A 79 8.00 2.08 -14.95
CA ALA A 79 9.08 1.11 -15.15
C ALA A 79 9.18 0.06 -14.02
N MET A 80 8.66 0.36 -12.83
CA MET A 80 8.54 -0.57 -11.71
C MET A 80 7.25 -1.41 -11.75
N GLY A 81 6.42 -1.25 -12.79
CA GLY A 81 5.19 -2.01 -13.01
C GLY A 81 3.95 -1.36 -12.40
N TYR A 82 4.02 -0.11 -11.96
CA TYR A 82 2.85 0.62 -11.51
C TYR A 82 2.07 1.16 -12.71
N ALA A 83 0.77 0.90 -12.75
CA ALA A 83 -0.12 1.46 -13.75
C ALA A 83 -0.83 2.67 -13.18
N GLU A 84 -0.86 3.77 -13.92
CA GLU A 84 -1.66 4.94 -13.57
C GLU A 84 -3.15 4.59 -13.60
N ILE A 85 -3.84 4.89 -12.50
CA ILE A 85 -5.26 4.59 -12.30
C ILE A 85 -6.12 5.85 -12.17
N VAL A 86 -5.49 6.98 -11.84
CA VAL A 86 -6.09 8.30 -11.86
C VAL A 86 -5.02 9.25 -12.40
N ASP A 87 -5.29 9.79 -13.58
CA ASP A 87 -4.53 10.88 -14.20
C ASP A 87 -5.35 12.17 -13.98
N ASP A 88 -4.70 13.17 -13.39
CA ASP A 88 -5.11 14.57 -13.30
C ASP A 88 -6.63 14.78 -13.07
N LEU A 89 -7.15 14.23 -11.97
CA LEU A 89 -8.45 14.66 -11.49
C LEU A 89 -8.23 15.93 -10.69
N ASP A 90 -8.77 17.03 -11.21
CA ASP A 90 -9.50 18.19 -10.64
C ASP A 90 -9.82 18.12 -9.11
N LEU A 91 -8.90 17.61 -8.30
CA LEU A 91 -8.92 17.43 -6.86
C LEU A 91 -8.33 18.69 -6.22
N ARG A 92 -8.85 19.84 -6.68
CA ARG A 92 -9.04 21.07 -5.91
C ARG A 92 -7.78 21.71 -5.32
N ASP A 93 -6.80 21.99 -6.16
CA ASP A 93 -6.27 23.35 -6.28
C ASP A 93 -5.61 23.45 -7.66
N GLU A 94 -5.84 24.55 -8.36
CA GLU A 94 -5.34 24.82 -9.73
C GLU A 94 -3.80 24.93 -9.83
N SER A 95 -3.09 24.63 -8.75
CA SER A 95 -1.64 24.71 -8.57
C SER A 95 -0.93 23.37 -8.30
N ALA A 96 -1.66 22.25 -8.11
CA ALA A 96 -1.04 20.96 -7.79
C ALA A 96 -1.48 19.85 -8.76
N ASP A 97 -0.51 19.26 -9.46
CA ASP A 97 -0.71 18.10 -10.32
C ASP A 97 -0.61 16.81 -9.47
N VAL A 98 -1.59 15.92 -9.60
CA VAL A 98 -1.69 14.69 -8.80
C VAL A 98 -1.85 13.47 -9.70
N SER A 99 -0.90 12.55 -9.63
CA SER A 99 -0.95 11.24 -10.30
C SER A 99 -1.08 10.12 -9.29
N VAL A 100 -1.99 9.18 -9.52
CA VAL A 100 -2.15 7.98 -8.67
C VAL A 100 -1.86 6.72 -9.47
N LEU A 101 -0.89 5.94 -9.02
CA LEU A 101 -0.44 4.73 -9.68
C LEU A 101 -0.58 3.52 -8.76
N ARG A 102 -1.01 2.39 -9.32
CA ARG A 102 -1.17 1.12 -8.60
C ARG A 102 -0.44 0.00 -9.31
N ASN A 103 0.33 -0.80 -8.56
CA ASN A 103 0.92 -2.01 -9.09
C ASN A 103 -0.13 -3.15 -9.04
N PRO A 104 -0.48 -3.77 -10.18
CA PRO A 104 -1.52 -4.78 -10.25
C PRO A 104 -1.13 -6.11 -9.60
N ASP A 105 0.17 -6.38 -9.45
CA ASP A 105 0.67 -7.63 -8.88
C ASP A 105 0.76 -7.55 -7.34
N THR A 106 1.10 -6.38 -6.80
CA THR A 106 1.32 -6.18 -5.35
C THR A 106 0.20 -5.41 -4.66
N ASN A 107 -0.71 -4.80 -5.43
CA ASN A 107 -1.76 -3.89 -4.95
C ASN A 107 -1.26 -2.65 -4.19
N LEU A 108 0.04 -2.36 -4.25
CA LEU A 108 0.61 -1.13 -3.70
C LEU A 108 0.19 0.07 -4.54
N THR A 109 -0.02 1.21 -3.88
CA THR A 109 -0.41 2.46 -4.53
C THR A 109 0.59 3.55 -4.19
N PHE A 110 0.98 4.34 -5.17
CA PHE A 110 1.74 5.59 -4.99
C PHE A 110 0.90 6.77 -5.48
N GLU A 111 0.82 7.79 -4.66
CA GLU A 111 0.30 9.11 -5.00
C GLU A 111 1.48 10.07 -5.15
N LEU A 112 1.61 10.68 -6.32
CA LEU A 112 2.55 11.74 -6.60
C LEU A 112 1.78 13.05 -6.60
N THR A 113 2.30 14.04 -5.88
CA THR A 113 1.76 15.40 -5.90
C THR A 113 2.90 16.34 -6.24
N VAL A 114 2.80 17.04 -7.36
CA VAL A 114 3.68 18.15 -7.70
C VAL A 114 3.08 19.40 -7.06
N LEU A 115 3.83 20.00 -6.13
CA LEU A 115 3.48 21.25 -5.47
C LEU A 115 4.08 22.40 -6.29
N ASP A 116 3.65 23.65 -6.04
CA ASP A 116 4.20 24.84 -6.69
C ASP A 116 5.74 24.81 -6.81
N GLY A 117 6.24 24.81 -8.05
CA GLY A 117 7.67 24.75 -8.35
C GLY A 117 8.25 23.31 -8.40
N PRO A 118 9.52 23.09 -7.98
CA PRO A 118 10.16 21.77 -8.04
C PRO A 118 9.83 20.87 -6.83
N ASN A 119 8.85 21.25 -6.01
CA ASN A 119 8.53 20.54 -4.78
C ASN A 119 7.57 19.40 -5.08
N VAL A 120 7.85 18.23 -4.53
CA VAL A 120 7.00 17.05 -4.68
C VAL A 120 6.72 16.39 -3.35
N ARG A 121 5.53 15.81 -3.26
CA ARG A 121 5.11 14.91 -2.21
C ARG A 121 4.83 13.54 -2.82
N ILE A 122 5.39 12.51 -2.21
CA ILE A 122 5.20 11.12 -2.58
C ILE A 122 4.54 10.42 -1.40
N VAL A 123 3.42 9.75 -1.64
CA VAL A 123 2.74 8.93 -0.64
C VAL A 123 2.54 7.52 -1.19
N GLY A 124 3.34 6.58 -0.69
CA GLY A 124 3.15 5.15 -0.93
C GLY A 124 2.21 4.53 0.11
N LYS A 125 1.33 3.63 -0.29
CA LYS A 125 0.33 2.99 0.56
C LYS A 125 0.19 1.50 0.25
N THR A 126 0.03 0.70 1.29
CA THR A 126 -0.52 -0.65 1.14
C THR A 126 -2.05 -0.61 1.07
N THR A 127 -2.67 -1.67 0.56
CA THR A 127 -4.13 -1.87 0.74
C THR A 127 -4.46 -2.08 2.23
N CYS A 128 -5.73 -2.00 2.59
CA CYS A 128 -6.17 -2.35 3.94
C CYS A 128 -6.13 -3.86 4.15
N TYR A 129 -5.39 -4.29 5.17
CA TYR A 129 -5.31 -5.69 5.59
C TYR A 129 -6.17 -5.93 6.82
N PRO A 130 -6.76 -7.14 6.97
CA PRO A 130 -7.35 -7.54 8.23
C PRO A 130 -6.31 -7.50 9.35
N PRO A 131 -6.74 -7.37 10.62
CA PRO A 131 -5.81 -7.40 11.73
C PRO A 131 -5.09 -8.75 11.71
N VAL A 132 -3.78 -8.73 11.98
CA VAL A 132 -3.01 -9.95 12.24
C VAL A 132 -3.72 -10.66 13.40
N GLN A 133 -4.33 -11.82 13.13
CA GLN A 133 -4.99 -12.60 14.16
C GLN A 133 -3.93 -13.15 15.12
N GLY A 134 -3.60 -12.38 16.14
CA GLY A 134 -3.02 -12.90 17.36
C GLY A 134 -4.13 -13.58 18.16
N VAL A 135 -4.18 -14.91 18.07
CA VAL A 135 -4.78 -15.85 19.02
C VAL A 135 -6.21 -15.56 19.52
N ASP A 136 -7.16 -16.36 19.03
CA ASP A 136 -8.49 -16.51 19.61
C ASP A 136 -8.45 -16.67 21.14
N SER A 137 -9.22 -15.82 21.81
CA SER A 137 -10.10 -16.12 22.93
C SER A 137 -9.98 -17.52 23.57
N ALA A 138 -9.20 -17.63 24.64
CA ALA A 138 -9.49 -18.62 25.68
C ALA A 138 -10.68 -18.15 26.52
N SER A 139 -11.86 -18.59 26.11
CA SER A 139 -13.08 -18.61 26.88
C SER A 139 -12.92 -19.52 28.09
N VAL A 140 -13.06 -19.04 29.33
CA VAL A 140 -13.77 -19.77 30.41
C VAL A 140 -14.45 -18.75 31.30
N GLY A 141 -15.73 -18.52 31.03
CA GLY A 141 -16.66 -18.15 32.08
C GLY A 141 -17.00 -19.38 32.94
N ASP A 142 -17.39 -19.09 34.17
CA ASP A 142 -18.08 -19.95 35.13
C ASP A 142 -17.26 -20.91 36.01
N ASN A 143 -17.13 -20.54 37.28
CA ASN A 143 -17.45 -21.44 38.39
C ASN A 143 -17.89 -20.62 39.60
N ARG A 144 -19.19 -20.34 39.64
CA ARG A 144 -19.90 -20.02 40.87
C ARG A 144 -19.92 -21.25 41.80
N GLU A 145 -19.76 -20.98 43.09
CA GLU A 145 -20.33 -21.70 44.24
C GLU A 145 -19.58 -22.87 44.93
N ALA A 146 -19.39 -22.62 46.24
CA ALA A 146 -19.58 -23.51 47.40
C ALA A 146 -18.41 -24.37 47.92
N ARG A 147 -17.93 -23.97 49.12
CA ARG A 147 -17.72 -24.78 50.35
C ARG A 147 -17.12 -23.83 51.40
N THR A 148 -17.88 -23.29 52.36
CA THR A 148 -18.35 -23.93 53.61
C THR A 148 -17.20 -24.36 54.52
N ALA A 149 -17.09 -23.62 55.65
CA ALA A 149 -16.69 -24.00 57.00
C ALA A 149 -15.46 -24.90 57.25
N GLY A 150 -14.58 -24.40 58.13
CA GLY A 150 -13.53 -25.13 58.83
C GLY A 150 -12.80 -24.18 59.77
#